data_AF-A0A958GDZ3-F1
#
_entry.id   AF-A0A958GDZ3-F1
#
_cell.length_a   1.000
_cell.length_b   1.000
_cell.length_c   1.000
_cell.angle_alpha   90.00
_cell.angle_beta   90.00
_cell.angle_gamma   90.00
#
_symmetry.space_group_name_H-M   'P 1'
#
loop_
_entity.id
_entity.type
_entity.pdbx_description
1 polymer ?
#
loop_
_entity_poly.entity_id
_entity_poly.type
_entity_poly.pdbx_seq_one_letter_code
_entity_poly.pdbx_strand_id
1 'polypeptide(L)'
;MKDMSNAVEKAYRKGLKDMEPKERVMRTCSLYTSVKNMLAHQIRSNDTGISDFELKIKIARRMYLSDPKAQALLNQLSPNG
;
A
#
# COMPACT_ATOMS: atom_id res chain seq x y z
N MET A 1 28.30 -7.54 6.87
CA MET A 1 27.27 -7.64 5.80
C MET A 1 26.72 -6.25 5.41
N LYS A 2 27.53 -5.37 4.80
CA LYS A 2 27.10 -3.98 4.47
C LYS A 2 26.90 -3.69 2.97
N ASP A 3 27.18 -4.64 2.07
CA ASP A 3 27.26 -4.34 0.62
C ASP A 3 26.15 -4.93 -0.27
N MET A 4 25.26 -5.80 0.24
CA MET A 4 24.17 -6.33 -0.60
C MET A 4 23.05 -5.32 -0.88
N SER A 5 22.87 -4.30 -0.03
CA SER A 5 21.81 -3.29 -0.22
C SER A 5 22.05 -2.45 -1.48
N ASN A 6 23.31 -2.16 -1.80
CA ASN A 6 23.68 -1.30 -2.93
C ASN A 6 23.46 -2.01 -4.28
N ALA A 7 23.75 -3.31 -4.38
CA ALA A 7 23.56 -4.07 -5.62
C ALA A 7 22.06 -4.22 -5.99
N VAL A 8 21.22 -4.55 -5.00
CA VAL A 8 19.77 -4.69 -5.20
C VAL A 8 19.13 -3.36 -5.57
N GLU A 9 19.46 -2.29 -4.86
CA GLU A 9 18.92 -0.97 -5.14
C GLU A 9 19.38 -0.43 -6.51
N LYS A 10 20.63 -0.71 -6.90
CA LYS A 10 21.15 -0.36 -8.23
C LYS A 10 20.44 -1.11 -9.34
N ALA A 11 20.20 -2.42 -9.19
CA ALA A 11 19.44 -3.21 -10.14
C ALA A 11 17.99 -2.71 -10.27
N TYR A 12 17.36 -2.37 -9.14
CA TYR A 12 16.03 -1.78 -9.09
C TYR A 12 15.94 -0.45 -9.85
N ARG A 13 16.87 0.47 -9.57
CA ARG A 13 16.92 1.79 -10.23
C ARG A 13 17.16 1.67 -11.73
N LYS A 14 18.02 0.73 -12.14
CA LYS A 14 18.26 0.45 -13.57
C LYS A 14 16.97 -0.05 -14.24
N GLY A 15 16.31 -1.05 -13.67
CA GLY A 15 15.05 -1.57 -14.21
C GLY A 15 13.95 -0.51 -14.33
N LEU A 16 13.85 0.42 -13.37
CA LEU A 16 12.92 1.55 -13.48
C LEU A 16 13.29 2.55 -14.58
N LYS A 17 14.58 2.78 -14.82
CA LYS A 17 15.06 3.68 -15.88
C LYS A 17 14.77 3.09 -17.26
N ASP A 18 14.90 1.78 -17.40
CA ASP A 18 14.74 1.05 -18.66
C ASP A 18 13.26 0.83 -19.03
N MET A 19 12.31 1.11 -18.12
CA MET A 19 10.86 1.05 -18.40
C MET A 19 10.36 2.30 -19.12
N GLU A 20 9.48 2.08 -20.10
CA GLU A 20 8.71 3.15 -20.73
C GLU A 20 7.78 3.84 -19.71
N PRO A 21 7.44 5.13 -19.89
CA PRO A 21 6.56 5.85 -18.96
C PRO A 21 5.26 5.12 -18.64
N LYS A 22 4.61 4.51 -19.65
CA LYS A 22 3.37 3.73 -19.48
C LYS A 22 3.57 2.50 -18.58
N GLU A 23 4.71 1.82 -18.69
CA GLU A 23 5.02 0.61 -17.94
C GLU A 23 5.29 0.94 -16.48
N ARG A 24 5.94 2.07 -16.22
CA ARG A 24 6.13 2.58 -14.85
C ARG A 24 4.80 2.87 -14.15
N VAL A 25 3.85 3.48 -14.87
CA VAL A 25 2.49 3.71 -14.35
C VAL A 25 1.80 2.38 -14.06
N MET A 26 1.78 1.47 -15.03
CA MET A 26 1.15 0.14 -14.88
C MET A 26 1.74 -0.66 -13.70
N ARG A 27 3.06 -0.65 -13.55
CA ARG A 27 3.77 -1.27 -12.43
C ARG A 27 3.34 -0.66 -11.10
N THR A 28 3.29 0.66 -11.03
CA THR A 28 2.89 1.38 -9.82
C THR A 28 1.45 1.04 -9.44
N CYS A 29 0.53 1.02 -10.39
CA CYS A 29 -0.85 0.58 -10.18
C CYS A 29 -0.93 -0.88 -9.72
N SER A 30 -0.12 -1.77 -10.31
CA SER A 30 -0.09 -3.19 -9.95
C SER A 30 0.43 -3.41 -8.53
N LEU A 31 1.48 -2.69 -8.14
CA LEU A 31 2.02 -2.71 -6.78
C LEU A 31 1.00 -2.18 -5.77
N TYR A 32 0.35 -1.06 -6.08
CA TYR A 32 -0.71 -0.49 -5.26
C TYR A 32 -1.84 -1.50 -5.00
N THR A 33 -2.33 -2.15 -6.06
CA THR A 33 -3.36 -3.20 -5.95
C THR A 33 -2.88 -4.39 -5.14
N SER A 34 -1.64 -4.84 -5.34
CA SER A 34 -1.06 -5.97 -4.63
C SER A 34 -0.96 -5.69 -3.12
N VAL A 35 -0.47 -4.51 -2.75
CA VAL A 35 -0.41 -4.06 -1.35
C VAL A 35 -1.80 -3.98 -0.75
N LYS A 36 -2.77 -3.38 -1.47
CA LYS A 36 -4.17 -3.32 -1.03
C LYS A 36 -4.75 -4.72 -0.74
N ASN A 37 -4.51 -5.68 -1.62
CA ASN A 37 -4.99 -7.06 -1.47
C ASN A 37 -4.32 -7.78 -0.30
N MET A 38 -3.00 -7.60 -0.14
CA MET A 38 -2.26 -8.14 1.00
C MET A 38 -2.83 -7.60 2.33
N LEU A 39 -3.05 -6.28 2.43
CA LEU A 39 -3.65 -5.67 3.61
C LEU A 39 -5.07 -6.19 3.86
N ALA A 40 -5.89 -6.31 2.81
CA ALA A 40 -7.24 -6.84 2.92
C ALA A 40 -7.24 -8.27 3.49
N HIS A 41 -6.34 -9.12 3.00
CA HIS A 41 -6.19 -10.49 3.48
C HIS A 41 -5.78 -10.54 4.95
N GLN A 42 -4.78 -9.76 5.35
CA GLN A 42 -4.32 -9.68 6.75
C GLN A 42 -5.41 -9.17 7.71
N ILE A 43 -6.26 -8.25 7.26
CA ILE A 43 -7.35 -7.74 8.10
C ILE A 43 -8.44 -8.81 8.23
N ARG A 44 -8.86 -9.42 7.12
CA ARG A 44 -9.88 -10.48 7.11
C ARG A 44 -9.46 -11.73 7.87
N SER A 45 -8.15 -12.07 7.88
CA SER A 45 -7.66 -13.21 8.66
C SER A 45 -7.79 -13.00 10.17
N ASN A 46 -7.82 -11.75 10.63
CA ASN A 46 -7.94 -11.40 12.04
C ASN A 46 -9.38 -11.05 12.45
N ASP A 47 -10.24 -10.76 11.46
CA ASP A 47 -11.61 -10.29 11.65
C ASP A 47 -12.48 -10.75 10.46
N THR A 48 -13.01 -11.96 10.55
CA THR A 48 -13.76 -12.61 9.46
C THR A 48 -15.14 -12.03 9.22
N GLY A 49 -15.66 -11.23 10.16
CA GLY A 49 -16.99 -10.60 10.09
C GLY A 49 -16.97 -9.16 9.61
N ILE A 50 -15.79 -8.61 9.31
CA ILE A 50 -15.65 -7.20 8.94
C ILE A 50 -16.46 -6.86 7.68
N SER A 51 -17.21 -5.77 7.74
CA SER A 51 -17.93 -5.28 6.56
C SER A 51 -16.96 -4.77 5.50
N ASP A 52 -17.37 -4.81 4.22
CA ASP A 52 -16.55 -4.27 3.13
C ASP A 52 -16.25 -2.77 3.27
N PHE A 53 -17.13 -2.02 3.93
CA PHE A 53 -16.91 -0.59 4.21
C PHE A 53 -15.80 -0.41 5.26
N GLU A 54 -15.90 -1.10 6.39
CA GLU A 54 -14.88 -1.05 7.45
C GLU A 54 -13.52 -1.57 6.96
N LEU A 55 -13.53 -2.63 6.13
CA LEU A 55 -12.32 -3.14 5.51
C LEU A 55 -11.63 -2.07 4.66
N LYS A 56 -12.38 -1.31 3.85
CA LYS A 56 -11.83 -0.19 3.06
C LYS A 56 -11.20 0.87 3.96
N ILE A 57 -11.86 1.22 5.07
CA ILE A 57 -11.32 2.19 6.03
C ILE A 57 -10.05 1.69 6.70
N LYS A 58 -10.03 0.45 7.21
CA LYS A 58 -8.83 -0.15 7.85
C LYS A 58 -7.66 -0.25 6.88
N ILE A 59 -7.91 -0.61 5.61
CA ILE A 59 -6.88 -0.58 4.56
C ILE A 59 -6.38 0.85 4.35
N ALA A 60 -7.28 1.82 4.16
CA ALA A 60 -6.90 3.21 3.94
C ALA A 60 -6.05 3.76 5.10
N ARG A 61 -6.40 3.48 6.36
CA ARG A 61 -5.59 3.87 7.53
C ARG A 61 -4.16 3.33 7.45
N ARG A 62 -3.98 2.08 7.00
CA ARG A 62 -2.65 1.46 6.81
C ARG A 62 -1.89 1.97 5.60
N MET A 63 -2.57 2.46 4.56
CA MET A 63 -1.91 3.00 3.36
C MET A 63 -1.50 4.45 3.54
N TYR A 64 -2.35 5.25 4.19
CA TYR A 64 -2.11 6.68 4.36
C TYR A 64 -1.35 7.01 5.65
N LEU A 65 -1.07 6.03 6.53
CA LEU A 65 -0.23 6.09 7.73
C LEU A 65 -0.15 7.47 8.40
N SER A 66 0.76 8.34 7.91
CA SER A 66 1.11 9.63 8.47
C SER A 66 0.51 10.86 7.77
N ASP A 67 -0.32 10.73 6.75
CA ASP A 67 -0.99 11.88 6.10
C ASP A 67 -2.09 12.44 7.03
N PRO A 68 -1.90 13.64 7.63
CA PRO A 68 -2.85 14.15 8.61
C PRO A 68 -4.22 14.46 8.03
N LYS A 69 -4.29 14.88 6.75
CA LYS A 69 -5.55 15.20 6.09
C LYS A 69 -6.34 13.93 5.82
N ALA A 70 -5.66 12.89 5.33
CA ALA A 70 -6.29 11.59 5.12
C ALA A 70 -6.78 10.98 6.44
N GLN A 71 -5.97 11.05 7.51
CA GLN A 71 -6.37 10.55 8.82
C GLN A 71 -7.58 11.31 9.39
N ALA A 72 -7.63 12.63 9.24
CA ALA A 72 -8.79 13.42 9.66
C ALA A 72 -10.08 12.99 8.96
N LEU A 73 -10.04 12.76 7.64
CA LEU A 73 -11.19 12.25 6.88
C LEU A 73 -11.58 10.84 7.31
N LEU A 74 -10.61 9.94 7.53
CA LEU A 74 -10.88 8.57 7.97
C LEU A 74 -11.49 8.53 9.38
N ASN A 75 -11.10 9.44 10.28
CA ASN A 75 -11.69 9.58 11.61
C ASN A 75 -13.14 10.07 11.56
N GLN A 76 -13.51 10.90 10.58
CA GLN A 76 -14.91 11.30 10.38
C GLN A 76 -15.78 10.12 9.90
N LEU A 77 -15.21 9.25 9.04
CA LEU A 77 -15.91 8.10 8.49
C LEU A 77 -16.00 6.90 9.44
N SER A 78 -15.05 6.79 10.37
CA SER A 78 -15.01 5.74 11.40
C SER A 78 -14.30 6.30 12.64
N PRO A 79 -15.05 6.92 13.58
CA PRO A 79 -14.49 7.54 14.79
C PRO A 79 -13.84 6.53 15.74
N ASN A 80 -14.31 5.28 15.71
CA ASN A 80 -13.85 4.19 16.57
C ASN A 80 -12.87 3.24 15.86
N GLY A 81 -12.20 3.73 14.82
CA GLY A 81 -11.39 2.93 13.87
C GLY A 81 -10.45 1.92 14.51
#